data_AF-A0A814PK58-F1
#
_entry.id   AF-A0A814PK58-F1
#
_cell.length_a   1.000
_cell.length_b   1.000
_cell.length_c   1.000
_cell.angle_alpha   90.00
_cell.angle_beta   90.00
_cell.angle_gamma   90.00
#
_symmetry.space_group_name_H-M   'P 1'
#
loop_
_entity.id
_entity.type
_entity.pdbx_description
1 polymer ?
#
loop_
_entity_poly.entity_id
_entity_poly.type
_entity_poly.pdbx_seq_one_letter_code
_entity_poly.pdbx_strand_id
1 'polypeptide(L)'
;MAMANDKTLCFICNENKITYPCKGCSNEFCLLDLTEHRQILTNELHHITNQYNEFKQTINKQKQDSQNFSSIEQINQWEMESIEKIQQKAQEYREIITKSSQTCINDIEMKLKDLNEQIKQMQIANEFNETGLNYLRNQLIEIKEQLNNPSDISIISSKTGGYGRGRGQRLNQLNGPVGIFIDDKKNIFIANSYNQRIVERKYNANEGQIVVGGNGQENQLTQLYSPCGLSFDHESNIYIADFASNRIQKFDVLV
;
A
#
# COMPACT_ATOMS: atom_id res chain seq x y z
N MET A 1 5.38 -14.15 14.58
CA MET A 1 5.86 -13.15 15.56
C MET A 1 5.75 -11.79 14.91
N ALA A 2 4.87 -10.92 15.41
CA ALA A 2 4.80 -9.53 14.95
C ALA A 2 6.01 -8.78 15.53
N MET A 3 6.83 -8.19 14.67
CA MET A 3 7.92 -7.32 15.12
C MET A 3 7.29 -6.06 15.71
N ALA A 4 7.58 -5.76 16.96
CA ALA A 4 7.14 -4.53 17.62
C ALA A 4 7.87 -3.35 16.96
N ASN A 5 7.12 -2.35 16.49
CA ASN A 5 7.70 -1.06 16.15
C ASN A 5 7.89 -0.23 17.43
N ASP A 6 8.78 0.78 17.36
CA ASP A 6 8.99 1.77 18.42
C ASP A 6 7.66 2.39 18.88
N LYS A 7 7.61 2.97 20.09
CA LYS A 7 6.36 3.52 20.65
C LYS A 7 5.70 4.51 19.69
N THR A 8 4.51 4.15 19.21
CA THR A 8 3.70 4.88 18.22
C THR A 8 2.26 5.01 18.71
N LEU A 9 1.49 5.86 18.06
CA LEU A 9 0.10 6.16 18.44
C LEU A 9 -0.83 5.02 18.01
N CYS A 10 -1.62 4.49 18.94
CA CYS A 10 -2.64 3.48 18.60
C CYS A 10 -3.85 4.12 17.91
N PHE A 11 -4.32 3.51 16.82
CA PHE A 11 -5.45 4.00 16.03
C PHE A 11 -6.80 4.08 16.79
N ILE A 12 -7.05 3.19 17.75
CA ILE A 12 -8.34 3.15 18.49
C ILE A 12 -8.27 3.96 19.78
N CYS A 13 -7.37 3.60 20.70
CA CYS A 13 -7.30 4.29 22.00
C CYS A 13 -6.53 5.63 21.96
N ASN A 14 -5.86 5.97 20.85
CA ASN A 14 -5.13 7.23 20.66
C ASN A 14 -4.03 7.50 21.72
N GLU A 15 -3.44 6.43 22.25
CA GLU A 15 -2.35 6.50 23.24
C GLU A 15 -1.01 6.03 22.63
N ASN A 16 0.10 6.64 23.05
CA ASN A 16 1.46 6.26 22.66
C ASN A 16 1.89 4.95 23.34
N LYS A 17 1.84 3.85 22.60
CA LYS A 17 2.11 2.49 23.09
C LYS A 17 2.97 1.74 22.08
N ILE A 18 3.44 0.55 22.47
CA ILE A 18 3.96 -0.39 21.47
C ILE A 18 2.79 -0.80 20.59
N THR A 19 2.86 -0.50 19.30
CA THR A 19 1.83 -0.86 18.34
C THR A 19 2.28 -1.98 17.41
N TYR A 20 1.28 -2.59 16.80
CA TYR A 20 1.41 -3.67 15.85
C TYR A 20 0.55 -3.33 14.63
N PRO A 21 1.10 -3.45 13.42
CA PRO A 21 0.36 -3.13 12.22
C PRO A 21 -0.72 -4.18 11.93
N CYS A 22 -1.92 -3.72 11.54
CA CYS A 22 -2.94 -4.57 10.96
C CYS A 22 -2.74 -4.70 9.45
N LYS A 23 -2.64 -5.95 9.00
CA LYS A 23 -2.48 -6.32 7.59
C LYS A 23 -3.65 -5.88 6.69
N GLY A 24 -4.87 -5.88 7.24
CA GLY A 24 -6.08 -5.59 6.46
C GLY A 24 -6.40 -4.11 6.25
N CYS A 25 -5.98 -3.23 7.16
CA CYS A 25 -6.34 -1.81 7.11
C CYS A 25 -5.16 -0.84 7.13
N SER A 26 -3.92 -1.35 7.25
CA SER A 26 -2.67 -0.58 7.32
C SER A 26 -2.53 0.37 8.52
N ASN A 27 -3.41 0.26 9.52
CA ASN A 27 -3.33 1.03 10.76
C ASN A 27 -2.50 0.32 11.85
N GLU A 28 -1.99 1.10 12.80
CA GLU A 28 -1.19 0.65 13.94
C GLU A 28 -2.07 0.53 15.20
N PHE A 29 -2.02 -0.62 15.87
CA PHE A 29 -2.89 -0.90 17.02
C PHE A 29 -2.08 -1.37 18.22
N CYS A 30 -2.48 -1.00 19.44
CA CYS A 30 -1.99 -1.68 20.62
C CYS A 30 -2.48 -3.14 20.60
N LEU A 31 -1.83 -4.02 21.37
CA LEU A 31 -2.12 -5.46 21.31
C LEU A 31 -3.60 -5.80 21.57
N LEU A 32 -4.24 -5.09 22.51
CA LEU A 32 -5.65 -5.28 22.86
C LEU A 32 -6.56 -4.91 21.68
N ASP A 33 -6.43 -3.67 21.22
CA ASP A 33 -7.24 -3.11 20.13
C ASP A 33 -7.01 -3.85 18.80
N LEU A 34 -5.79 -4.36 18.57
CA LEU A 34 -5.49 -5.18 17.39
C LEU A 34 -6.30 -6.48 17.40
N THR A 35 -6.45 -7.08 18.58
CA THR A 35 -7.16 -8.36 18.74
C THR A 35 -8.65 -8.18 18.48
N GLU A 36 -9.23 -7.11 19.04
CA GLU A 36 -10.64 -6.75 18.81
C GLU A 36 -10.89 -6.40 17.33
N HIS A 37 -10.02 -5.57 16.74
CA HIS A 37 -10.13 -5.20 15.33
C HIS A 37 -10.04 -6.42 14.39
N ARG A 38 -9.16 -7.39 14.67
CA ARG A 38 -9.07 -8.64 13.88
C ARG A 38 -10.34 -9.48 13.99
N GLN A 39 -11.00 -9.49 15.14
CA GLN A 39 -12.27 -10.21 15.30
C GLN A 39 -13.37 -9.58 14.45
N ILE A 40 -13.43 -8.25 14.40
CA ILE A 40 -14.37 -7.51 13.53
C ILE A 40 -14.13 -7.89 12.07
N LEU A 41 -12.89 -7.80 11.58
CA LEU A 41 -12.53 -8.17 10.21
C LEU A 41 -12.89 -9.64 9.89
N THR A 42 -12.71 -10.54 10.85
CA THR A 42 -13.05 -11.96 10.68
C THR A 42 -14.56 -12.15 10.53
N ASN A 43 -15.36 -11.44 11.32
CA ASN A 43 -16.82 -11.49 11.24
C ASN A 43 -17.31 -10.89 9.91
N GLU A 44 -16.72 -9.80 9.45
CA GLU A 44 -17.02 -9.19 8.14
C GLU A 44 -16.70 -10.14 6.98
N LEU A 45 -15.53 -10.79 7.01
CA LEU A 45 -15.14 -11.78 5.99
C LEU A 45 -16.12 -12.97 5.98
N HIS A 46 -16.52 -13.44 7.17
CA HIS A 46 -17.50 -14.51 7.29
C HIS A 46 -18.85 -14.11 6.69
N HIS A 47 -19.30 -12.88 6.95
CA HIS A 47 -20.54 -12.36 6.37
C HIS A 47 -20.48 -12.30 4.84
N ILE A 48 -19.40 -11.75 4.27
CA ILE A 48 -19.20 -11.70 2.81
C ILE A 48 -19.17 -13.10 2.20
N THR A 49 -18.48 -14.03 2.85
CA THR A 49 -18.39 -15.43 2.39
C THR A 49 -19.76 -16.10 2.36
N ASN A 50 -20.59 -15.85 3.37
CA ASN A 50 -21.95 -16.39 3.42
C ASN A 50 -22.82 -15.80 2.31
N GLN A 51 -22.78 -14.48 2.10
CA GLN A 51 -23.52 -13.84 1.01
C GLN A 51 -23.09 -14.39 -0.37
N TYR A 52 -21.79 -14.57 -0.59
CA TYR A 52 -21.27 -15.19 -1.81
C TYR A 52 -21.82 -16.62 -2.02
N ASN A 53 -21.84 -17.42 -0.95
CA ASN A 53 -22.32 -18.81 -1.03
C ASN A 53 -23.83 -18.87 -1.32
N GLU A 54 -24.64 -18.04 -0.67
CA GLU A 54 -26.08 -17.92 -0.93
C GLU A 54 -26.36 -17.48 -2.37
N PHE A 55 -25.62 -16.50 -2.85
CA PHE A 55 -25.70 -16.02 -4.23
C PHE A 55 -25.34 -17.11 -5.24
N LYS A 56 -24.23 -17.84 -5.01
CA LYS A 56 -23.79 -18.95 -5.85
C LYS A 56 -24.81 -20.09 -5.91
N GLN A 57 -25.44 -20.40 -4.78
CA GLN A 57 -26.53 -21.40 -4.73
C GLN A 57 -27.75 -20.94 -5.54
N THR A 58 -28.08 -19.65 -5.48
CA THR A 58 -29.19 -19.05 -6.24
C THR A 58 -28.95 -19.13 -7.74
N ILE A 59 -27.73 -18.77 -8.20
CA ILE A 59 -27.32 -18.93 -9.61
C ILE A 59 -27.42 -20.39 -10.06
N ASN A 60 -26.93 -21.33 -9.24
CA ASN A 60 -26.94 -22.74 -9.60
C ASN A 60 -28.36 -23.32 -9.72
N LYS A 61 -29.30 -22.87 -8.88
CA LYS A 61 -30.73 -23.21 -9.01
C LYS A 61 -31.35 -22.60 -10.26
N GLN A 62 -31.08 -21.32 -10.55
CA GLN A 62 -31.68 -20.61 -11.68
C GLN A 62 -31.12 -21.03 -13.05
N LYS A 63 -29.89 -21.56 -13.13
CA LYS A 63 -29.34 -22.14 -14.37
C LYS A 63 -30.12 -23.35 -14.90
N GLN A 64 -30.95 -23.99 -14.07
CA GLN A 64 -31.79 -25.12 -14.47
C GLN A 64 -33.09 -24.66 -15.16
N ASP A 65 -33.49 -23.39 -15.02
CA ASP A 65 -34.66 -22.79 -15.66
C ASP A 65 -34.23 -21.86 -16.80
N SER A 66 -34.48 -22.26 -18.04
CA SER A 66 -33.86 -21.70 -19.26
C SER A 66 -34.31 -20.30 -19.70
N GLN A 67 -34.99 -19.51 -18.86
CA GLN A 67 -35.41 -18.15 -19.20
C GLN A 67 -35.48 -17.23 -17.97
N ASN A 68 -34.34 -16.89 -17.35
CA ASN A 68 -34.38 -15.97 -16.22
C ASN A 68 -33.34 -14.84 -16.31
N PHE A 69 -33.84 -13.61 -16.53
CA PHE A 69 -33.09 -12.36 -16.48
C PHE A 69 -32.82 -11.89 -15.03
N SER A 70 -33.40 -12.57 -14.02
CA SER A 70 -33.24 -12.28 -12.59
C SER A 70 -31.79 -12.43 -12.10
N SER A 71 -31.01 -13.39 -12.61
CA SER A 71 -29.62 -13.57 -12.17
C SER A 71 -28.72 -12.42 -12.63
N ILE A 72 -29.01 -11.80 -13.78
CA ILE A 72 -28.26 -10.64 -14.30
C ILE A 72 -28.52 -9.42 -13.42
N GLU A 73 -29.77 -9.20 -12.99
CA GLU A 73 -30.09 -8.13 -12.05
C GLU A 73 -29.39 -8.31 -10.70
N GLN A 74 -29.31 -9.54 -10.18
CA GLN A 74 -28.59 -9.82 -8.95
C GLN A 74 -27.06 -9.68 -9.09
N ILE A 75 -26.48 -10.06 -10.24
CA ILE A 75 -25.06 -9.79 -10.55
C ILE A 75 -24.81 -8.29 -10.58
N ASN A 76 -25.64 -7.53 -11.31
CA ASN A 76 -25.52 -6.08 -11.40
C ASN A 76 -25.65 -5.43 -10.02
N GLN A 77 -26.56 -5.92 -9.17
CA GLN A 77 -26.71 -5.42 -7.81
C GLN A 77 -25.48 -5.73 -6.95
N TRP A 78 -24.93 -6.94 -7.03
CA TRP A 78 -23.71 -7.30 -6.31
C TRP A 78 -22.48 -6.53 -6.79
N GLU A 79 -22.37 -6.29 -8.10
CA GLU A 79 -21.33 -5.45 -8.69
C GLU A 79 -21.46 -4.01 -8.19
N MET A 80 -22.67 -3.45 -8.17
CA MET A 80 -22.92 -2.11 -7.63
C MET A 80 -22.55 -2.01 -6.14
N GLU A 81 -22.99 -2.96 -5.31
CA GLU A 81 -22.66 -2.99 -3.88
C GLU A 81 -21.16 -3.14 -3.64
N SER A 82 -20.47 -3.94 -4.47
CA SER A 82 -19.02 -4.13 -4.38
C SER A 82 -18.26 -2.87 -4.82
N ILE A 83 -18.69 -2.22 -5.90
CA ILE A 83 -18.14 -0.94 -6.36
C ILE A 83 -18.34 0.14 -5.29
N GLU A 84 -19.52 0.21 -4.68
CA GLU A 84 -19.82 1.17 -3.61
C GLU A 84 -18.89 0.97 -2.41
N LYS A 85 -18.70 -0.27 -1.95
CA LYS A 85 -17.75 -0.59 -0.86
C LYS A 85 -16.32 -0.21 -1.21
N ILE A 86 -15.87 -0.44 -2.45
CA ILE A 86 -14.54 -0.02 -2.91
C ILE A 86 -14.42 1.51 -2.90
N GLN A 87 -15.44 2.22 -3.38
CA GLN A 87 -15.48 3.68 -3.38
C GLN A 87 -15.45 4.25 -1.96
N GLN A 88 -16.22 3.67 -1.04
CA GLN A 88 -16.22 4.06 0.36
C GLN A 88 -14.85 3.86 1.01
N LYS A 89 -14.23 2.68 0.83
CA LYS A 89 -12.88 2.41 1.35
C LYS A 89 -11.84 3.36 0.77
N ALA A 90 -11.92 3.65 -0.53
CA ALA A 90 -11.03 4.59 -1.19
C ALA A 90 -11.22 6.02 -0.64
N GLN A 91 -12.46 6.42 -0.36
CA GLN A 91 -12.78 7.70 0.23
C GLN A 91 -12.25 7.81 1.68
N GLU A 92 -12.44 6.79 2.50
CA GLU A 92 -11.86 6.70 3.85
C GLU A 92 -10.34 6.87 3.81
N TYR A 93 -9.65 6.17 2.89
CA TYR A 93 -8.20 6.32 2.74
C TYR A 93 -7.79 7.73 2.28
N ARG A 94 -8.53 8.35 1.37
CA ARG A 94 -8.28 9.75 0.96
C ARG A 94 -8.43 10.71 2.12
N GLU A 95 -9.43 10.51 2.98
CA GLU A 95 -9.67 11.34 4.15
C GLU A 95 -8.55 11.17 5.19
N ILE A 96 -8.08 9.95 5.43
CA ILE A 96 -6.91 9.69 6.28
C ILE A 96 -5.67 10.41 5.75
N ILE A 97 -5.38 10.28 4.45
CA ILE A 97 -4.22 10.93 3.81
C ILE A 97 -4.34 12.45 3.90
N THR A 98 -5.52 13.00 3.61
CA THR A 98 -5.79 14.44 3.68
C THR A 98 -5.60 14.95 5.10
N LYS A 99 -6.11 14.23 6.10
CA LYS A 99 -5.99 14.59 7.51
C LYS A 99 -4.52 14.56 7.96
N SER A 100 -3.77 13.51 7.63
CA SER A 100 -2.34 13.42 7.97
C SER A 100 -1.54 14.57 7.33
N SER A 101 -1.83 14.85 6.06
CA SER A 101 -1.20 15.96 5.33
C SER A 101 -1.53 17.31 5.97
N GLN A 102 -2.79 17.51 6.37
CA GLN A 102 -3.21 18.74 7.04
C GLN A 102 -2.57 18.91 8.42
N THR A 103 -2.42 17.83 9.19
CA THR A 103 -1.69 17.85 10.46
C THR A 103 -0.25 18.30 10.27
N CYS A 104 0.46 17.74 9.29
CA CYS A 104 1.83 18.14 8.96
C CYS A 104 1.93 19.63 8.56
N ILE A 105 0.98 20.12 7.75
CA ILE A 105 0.91 21.54 7.36
C ILE A 105 0.70 22.41 8.60
N ASN A 106 -0.25 22.07 9.47
CA ASN A 106 -0.55 22.84 10.68
C ASN A 106 0.66 22.89 11.64
N ASP A 107 1.40 21.80 11.76
CA ASP A 107 2.62 21.75 12.59
C ASP A 107 3.71 22.68 12.05
N ILE A 108 3.90 22.72 10.73
CA ILE A 108 4.84 23.64 10.07
C ILE A 108 4.39 25.09 10.28
N GLU A 109 3.10 25.39 10.13
CA GLU A 109 2.55 26.73 10.36
C GLU A 109 2.77 27.20 11.81
N MET A 110 2.57 26.31 12.79
CA MET A 110 2.86 26.61 14.20
C MET A 110 4.34 26.93 14.43
N LYS A 111 5.26 26.14 13.86
CA LYS A 111 6.71 26.40 13.98
C LYS A 111 7.12 27.73 13.32
N LEU A 112 6.56 28.05 12.16
CA LEU A 112 6.80 29.34 11.51
C LEU A 112 6.27 30.52 12.33
N LYS A 113 5.12 30.35 12.98
CA LYS A 113 4.55 31.36 13.87
C LYS A 113 5.42 31.58 15.11
N ASP A 114 5.92 30.50 15.71
CA ASP A 114 6.84 30.56 16.85
C ASP A 114 8.15 31.24 16.47
N LEU A 115 8.74 30.89 15.32
CA LEU A 115 9.93 31.55 14.79
C LEU A 115 9.72 33.06 14.59
N ASN A 116 8.56 33.45 14.04
CA ASN A 116 8.20 34.86 13.90
C ASN A 116 8.11 35.58 15.25
N GLU A 117 7.60 34.92 16.29
CA GLU A 117 7.52 35.52 17.61
C GLU A 117 8.91 35.64 18.25
N GLN A 118 9.77 34.62 18.12
CA GLN A 118 11.16 34.69 18.55
C GLN A 118 11.93 35.83 17.87
N ILE A 119 11.71 36.06 16.57
CA ILE A 119 12.28 37.20 15.84
C ILE A 119 11.87 38.52 16.49
N LYS A 120 10.58 38.71 16.80
CA LYS A 120 10.11 39.94 17.45
C LYS A 120 10.72 40.12 18.84
N GLN A 121 10.83 39.05 19.63
CA GLN A 121 11.44 39.13 20.96
C GLN A 121 12.92 39.51 20.88
N MET A 122 13.68 38.95 19.92
CA MET A 122 15.07 39.33 19.68
C MET A 122 15.23 40.77 19.21
N GLN A 123 14.27 41.30 18.42
CA GLN A 123 14.26 42.71 18.01
C GLN A 123 14.07 43.63 19.22
N ILE A 124 13.13 43.29 20.11
CA ILE A 124 12.85 44.07 21.32
C ILE A 124 14.03 44.03 22.30
N ALA A 125 14.70 42.87 22.41
CA ALA A 125 15.85 42.68 23.30
C ALA A 125 17.16 43.32 22.77
N ASN A 126 17.18 43.88 21.54
CA ASN A 126 18.39 44.31 20.83
C ASN A 126 19.46 43.21 20.71
N GLU A 127 19.05 41.95 20.69
CA GLU A 127 19.93 40.76 20.63
C GLU A 127 20.23 40.30 19.20
N PHE A 128 20.08 41.20 18.21
CA PHE A 128 20.44 40.96 16.81
C PHE A 128 21.97 40.92 16.62
N ASN A 129 22.59 39.86 17.10
CA ASN A 129 24.00 39.52 16.87
C ASN A 129 24.12 38.29 15.95
N GLU A 130 25.33 37.98 15.49
CA GLU A 130 25.57 36.83 14.60
C GLU A 130 25.10 35.50 15.19
N THR A 131 25.20 35.33 16.51
CA THR A 131 24.78 34.10 17.20
C THR A 131 23.26 33.92 17.12
N GLY A 132 22.47 34.96 17.40
CA GLY A 132 21.02 34.94 17.29
C GLY A 132 20.55 34.74 15.86
N LEU A 133 21.21 35.40 14.89
CA LEU A 133 20.92 35.24 13.47
C LEU A 133 21.22 33.80 12.97
N ASN A 134 22.33 33.20 13.40
CA ASN A 134 22.65 31.82 13.06
C ASN A 134 21.66 30.82 13.69
N TYR A 135 21.21 31.08 14.91
CA TYR A 135 20.17 30.27 15.56
C TYR A 135 18.86 30.27 14.76
N LEU A 136 18.36 31.45 14.40
CA LEU A 136 17.15 31.59 13.57
C LEU A 136 17.32 30.94 12.19
N ARG A 137 18.51 31.06 11.59
CA ARG A 137 18.83 30.45 10.30
C ARG A 137 18.78 28.93 10.36
N ASN A 138 19.32 28.32 11.42
CA ASN A 138 19.29 26.87 11.62
C ASN A 138 17.86 26.35 11.80
N GLN A 139 17.03 27.04 12.59
CA GLN A 139 15.60 26.72 12.74
C GLN A 139 14.85 26.77 11.39
N LEU A 140 15.13 27.78 10.56
CA LEU A 140 14.54 27.88 9.23
C LEU A 140 14.97 26.74 8.30
N ILE A 141 16.23 26.29 8.41
CA ILE A 141 16.75 25.14 7.65
C ILE A 141 16.02 23.86 8.06
N GLU A 142 15.83 23.61 9.36
CA GLU A 142 15.10 22.44 9.85
C GLU A 142 13.65 22.40 9.36
N ILE A 143 12.94 23.54 9.40
CA ILE A 143 11.58 23.65 8.86
C ILE A 143 11.57 23.37 7.35
N LYS A 144 12.55 23.89 6.61
CA LYS A 144 12.69 23.66 5.16
C LYS A 144 12.99 22.20 4.83
N GLU A 145 13.78 21.52 5.65
CA GLU A 145 14.06 20.09 5.49
C GLU A 145 12.80 19.25 5.73
N GLN A 146 12.00 19.58 6.75
CA GLN A 146 10.71 18.92 7.00
C GLN A 146 9.70 19.13 5.86
N LEU A 147 9.72 20.31 5.23
CA LEU A 147 8.87 20.62 4.07
C LEU A 147 9.26 19.79 2.83
N ASN A 148 10.56 19.55 2.63
CA ASN A 148 11.07 18.79 1.48
C ASN A 148 11.08 17.28 1.72
N ASN A 149 11.18 16.85 2.98
CA ASN A 149 11.21 15.46 3.41
C ASN A 149 10.19 15.27 4.55
N PRO A 150 8.88 15.32 4.26
CA PRO A 150 7.88 15.05 5.27
C PRO A 150 8.11 13.65 5.84
N SER A 151 8.13 13.52 7.16
CA SER A 151 8.43 12.27 7.89
C SER A 151 7.55 11.09 7.48
N ASP A 152 6.37 11.36 6.90
CA ASP A 152 5.41 10.37 6.43
C ASP A 152 5.74 9.79 5.03
N ILE A 153 6.67 10.40 4.29
CA ILE A 153 7.11 9.95 2.96
C ILE A 153 8.62 9.68 3.00
N SER A 154 8.99 8.45 3.30
CA SER A 154 10.37 8.00 3.15
C SER A 154 10.66 7.61 1.70
N ILE A 155 11.33 8.49 0.94
CA ILE A 155 12.01 8.05 -0.28
C ILE A 155 13.21 7.21 0.17
N ILE A 156 13.10 5.88 0.09
CA ILE A 156 14.21 4.96 0.34
C ILE A 156 15.24 5.13 -0.80
N SER A 157 16.00 6.21 -0.76
CA SER A 157 17.12 6.49 -1.67
C SER A 157 18.41 5.86 -1.15
N SER A 158 18.36 4.63 -0.64
CA SER A 158 19.60 3.96 -0.31
C SER A 158 20.31 3.62 -1.62
N LYS A 159 21.49 4.23 -1.83
CA LYS A 159 22.45 3.89 -2.90
C LYS A 159 22.84 2.40 -2.89
N THR A 160 22.41 1.63 -1.90
CA THR A 160 22.64 0.19 -1.74
C THR A 160 21.38 -0.68 -1.91
N GLY A 161 20.17 -0.11 -1.95
CA GLY A 161 18.91 -0.86 -1.92
C GLY A 161 17.90 -0.58 -3.04
N GLY A 162 18.16 0.38 -3.94
CA GLY A 162 17.27 0.69 -5.06
C GLY A 162 16.84 -0.56 -5.88
N TYR A 163 15.54 -0.65 -6.17
CA TYR A 163 14.97 -1.69 -7.02
C TYR A 163 15.35 -1.45 -8.48
N GLY A 164 15.87 -2.48 -9.16
CA GLY A 164 16.38 -2.36 -10.53
C GLY A 164 17.71 -1.61 -10.59
N ARG A 165 18.83 -2.33 -10.40
CA ARG A 165 20.21 -1.84 -10.59
C ARG A 165 20.53 -1.60 -12.08
N GLY A 166 19.70 -0.80 -12.74
CA GLY A 166 19.71 -0.55 -14.17
C GLY A 166 18.87 -1.52 -14.99
N ARG A 167 18.81 -1.21 -16.29
CA ARG A 167 18.11 -2.00 -17.29
C ARG A 167 18.84 -3.32 -17.56
N GLY A 168 18.15 -4.46 -17.48
CA GLY A 168 18.75 -5.74 -17.83
C GLY A 168 17.94 -6.96 -17.40
N GLN A 169 18.54 -8.14 -17.56
CA GLN A 169 17.87 -9.44 -17.38
C GLN A 169 18.22 -10.14 -16.05
N ARG A 170 19.23 -9.66 -15.32
CA ARG A 170 19.63 -10.25 -14.03
C ARG A 170 18.53 -10.08 -12.97
N LEU A 171 18.57 -10.87 -11.89
CA LEU A 171 17.55 -10.85 -10.83
C LEU A 171 17.55 -9.54 -10.00
N ASN A 172 18.63 -8.77 -10.07
CA ASN A 172 18.72 -7.43 -9.50
C ASN A 172 18.42 -6.31 -10.52
N GLN A 173 18.01 -6.64 -11.74
CA GLN A 173 17.73 -5.71 -12.84
C GLN A 173 16.28 -5.82 -13.33
N LEU A 174 15.76 -4.70 -13.82
CA LEU A 174 14.41 -4.58 -14.36
C LEU A 174 14.47 -4.06 -15.80
N ASN A 175 13.47 -4.36 -16.61
CA ASN A 175 13.37 -3.89 -17.99
C ASN A 175 11.91 -3.62 -18.32
N GLY A 176 11.54 -2.35 -18.42
CA GLY A 176 10.15 -1.92 -18.56
C GLY A 176 9.25 -2.51 -17.45
N PRO A 177 9.48 -2.21 -16.15
CA PRO A 177 8.53 -2.55 -15.12
C PRO A 177 7.27 -1.68 -15.25
N VAL A 178 6.08 -2.29 -15.26
CA VAL A 178 4.81 -1.56 -15.53
C VAL A 178 3.79 -1.74 -14.42
N GLY A 179 3.91 -2.80 -13.60
CA GLY A 179 3.01 -3.10 -12.49
C GLY A 179 3.78 -3.43 -11.22
N ILE A 180 3.19 -3.08 -10.08
CA ILE A 180 3.74 -3.34 -8.75
C ILE A 180 2.63 -3.78 -7.79
N PHE A 181 2.95 -4.72 -6.91
CA PHE A 181 2.13 -5.10 -5.77
C PHE A 181 3.03 -5.23 -4.54
N ILE A 182 2.55 -4.82 -3.37
CA ILE A 182 3.29 -4.92 -2.11
C ILE A 182 2.45 -5.76 -1.16
N ASP A 183 3.02 -6.85 -0.65
CA ASP A 183 2.33 -7.70 0.32
C ASP A 183 2.43 -7.15 1.75
N ASP A 184 1.70 -7.79 2.67
CA ASP A 184 1.71 -7.44 4.10
C ASP A 184 3.07 -7.59 4.78
N LYS A 185 3.98 -8.38 4.20
CA LYS A 185 5.35 -8.58 4.67
C LYS A 185 6.30 -7.53 4.07
N LYS A 186 5.78 -6.58 3.30
CA LYS A 186 6.54 -5.57 2.54
C LYS A 186 7.46 -6.16 1.47
N ASN A 187 7.15 -7.36 0.99
CA ASN A 187 7.74 -7.88 -0.24
C ASN A 187 7.13 -7.13 -1.43
N ILE A 188 7.97 -6.82 -2.41
CA ILE A 188 7.56 -6.12 -3.61
C ILE A 188 7.53 -7.10 -4.77
N PHE A 189 6.37 -7.23 -5.40
CA PHE A 189 6.16 -8.00 -6.61
C PHE A 189 6.09 -7.04 -7.80
N ILE A 190 6.88 -7.30 -8.83
CA ILE A 190 7.06 -6.40 -9.95
C ILE A 190 6.75 -7.14 -11.24
N ALA A 191 5.80 -6.62 -12.02
CA ALA A 191 5.60 -7.02 -13.40
C ALA A 191 6.75 -6.45 -14.26
N ASN A 192 7.75 -7.29 -14.54
CA ASN A 192 8.94 -6.93 -15.29
C ASN A 192 8.70 -7.23 -16.77
N SER A 193 7.91 -6.36 -17.41
CA SER A 193 7.15 -6.70 -18.63
C SER A 193 8.01 -7.09 -19.82
N TYR A 194 9.10 -6.36 -20.08
CA TYR A 194 10.00 -6.71 -21.18
C TYR A 194 10.90 -7.91 -20.87
N ASN A 195 11.00 -8.31 -19.60
CA ASN A 195 11.63 -9.56 -19.20
C ASN A 195 10.61 -10.69 -18.99
N GLN A 196 9.32 -10.45 -19.27
CA GLN A 196 8.28 -11.49 -19.32
C GLN A 196 8.17 -12.32 -18.04
N ARG A 197 8.29 -11.64 -16.90
CA ARG A 197 8.36 -12.29 -15.58
C ARG A 197 7.74 -11.41 -14.49
N ILE A 198 7.24 -12.06 -13.45
CA ILE A 198 6.96 -11.42 -12.17
C ILE A 198 8.15 -11.70 -11.25
N VAL A 199 8.71 -10.64 -10.67
CA VAL A 199 9.82 -10.75 -9.71
C VAL A 199 9.32 -10.34 -8.33
N GLU A 200 9.42 -11.23 -7.35
CA GLU A 200 9.33 -10.88 -5.93
C GLU A 200 10.68 -10.38 -5.46
N ARG A 201 10.70 -9.35 -4.62
CA ARG A 201 11.88 -9.00 -3.87
C ARG A 201 11.51 -8.60 -2.46
N LYS A 202 12.16 -9.27 -1.52
CA LYS A 202 12.00 -9.04 -0.09
C LYS A 202 12.69 -7.73 0.29
N TYR A 203 12.21 -7.11 1.36
CA TYR A 203 12.86 -5.94 1.95
C TYR A 203 14.35 -6.23 2.22
N ASN A 204 15.24 -5.33 1.79
CA ASN A 204 16.71 -5.44 1.89
C ASN A 204 17.38 -6.61 1.13
N ALA A 205 16.65 -7.39 0.32
CA ALA A 205 17.30 -8.40 -0.52
C ALA A 205 18.14 -7.74 -1.62
N ASN A 206 19.30 -8.33 -1.94
CA ASN A 206 20.19 -7.84 -3.00
C ASN A 206 19.70 -8.22 -4.41
N GLU A 207 18.93 -9.30 -4.52
CA GLU A 207 18.37 -9.84 -5.75
C GLU A 207 16.89 -10.19 -5.53
N GLY A 208 16.10 -10.17 -6.61
CA GLY A 208 14.75 -10.71 -6.59
C GLY A 208 14.71 -12.20 -6.91
N GLN A 209 13.53 -12.78 -6.79
CA GLN A 209 13.21 -14.14 -7.18
C GLN A 209 12.10 -14.10 -8.24
N ILE A 210 12.22 -14.95 -9.27
CA ILE A 210 11.15 -15.10 -10.25
C ILE A 210 10.03 -15.91 -9.59
N VAL A 211 8.83 -15.36 -9.59
CA VAL A 211 7.63 -16.01 -9.06
C VAL A 211 6.86 -16.69 -10.18
N VAL A 212 6.74 -16.00 -11.32
CA VAL A 212 6.02 -16.47 -12.51
C VAL A 212 6.74 -15.99 -13.76
N GLY A 213 6.76 -16.82 -14.81
CA GLY A 213 7.34 -16.48 -16.10
C GLY A 213 8.87 -16.63 -16.15
N GLY A 214 9.52 -15.93 -17.09
CA GLY A 214 10.98 -16.00 -17.29
C GLY A 214 11.49 -17.24 -18.04
N ASN A 215 10.60 -18.08 -18.55
CA ASN A 215 10.94 -19.35 -19.22
C ASN A 215 10.87 -19.30 -20.76
N GLY A 216 10.72 -18.12 -21.38
CA GLY A 216 10.65 -17.94 -22.84
C GLY A 216 9.40 -17.23 -23.35
N GLN A 217 9.28 -17.10 -24.68
CA GLN A 217 8.27 -16.31 -25.41
C GLN A 217 7.12 -17.14 -26.01
N GLU A 218 6.98 -18.40 -25.65
CA GLU A 218 5.94 -19.27 -26.18
C GLU A 218 4.60 -19.06 -25.46
N ASN A 219 3.50 -19.41 -26.12
CA ASN A 219 2.14 -19.23 -25.57
C ASN A 219 1.74 -20.34 -24.57
N GLN A 220 2.69 -20.85 -23.79
CA GLN A 220 2.42 -21.88 -22.81
C GLN A 220 1.71 -21.29 -21.57
N LEU A 221 0.95 -22.14 -20.86
CA LEU A 221 0.19 -21.75 -19.65
C LEU A 221 1.06 -21.28 -18.48
N THR A 222 2.38 -21.49 -18.55
CA THR A 222 3.35 -21.10 -17.52
C THR A 222 4.21 -19.89 -17.93
N GLN A 223 3.91 -19.29 -19.08
CA GLN A 223 4.67 -18.18 -19.65
C GLN A 223 3.84 -16.89 -19.68
N LEU A 224 4.54 -15.76 -19.69
CA LEU A 224 3.95 -14.42 -19.73
C LEU A 224 4.44 -13.69 -20.98
N TYR A 225 3.57 -12.90 -21.58
CA TYR A 225 3.87 -12.03 -22.70
C TYR A 225 3.47 -10.59 -22.36
N SER A 226 4.46 -9.86 -21.83
CA SER A 226 4.32 -8.47 -21.37
C SER A 226 3.27 -8.29 -20.25
N PRO A 227 3.48 -8.92 -19.06
CA PRO A 227 2.58 -8.74 -17.93
C PRO A 227 2.53 -7.27 -17.51
N CYS A 228 1.37 -6.67 -17.31
CA CYS A 228 1.25 -5.23 -16.99
C CYS A 228 0.72 -4.95 -15.59
N GLY A 229 -0.04 -5.88 -15.02
CA GLY A 229 -0.65 -5.75 -13.70
C GLY A 229 -0.65 -7.09 -12.97
N LEU A 230 -0.67 -7.02 -11.65
CA LEU A 230 -0.75 -8.18 -10.78
C LEU A 230 -1.54 -7.85 -9.51
N SER A 231 -2.23 -8.86 -8.97
CA SER A 231 -2.88 -8.79 -7.67
C SER A 231 -2.87 -10.18 -7.03
N PHE A 232 -3.04 -10.23 -5.71
CA PHE A 232 -3.17 -11.48 -4.96
C PHE A 232 -4.58 -11.61 -4.38
N ASP A 233 -5.09 -12.84 -4.29
CA ASP A 233 -6.26 -13.13 -3.47
C ASP A 233 -5.87 -13.50 -2.03
N HIS A 234 -6.88 -13.70 -1.17
CA HIS A 234 -6.68 -14.04 0.24
C HIS A 234 -6.01 -15.41 0.47
N GLU A 235 -6.01 -16.27 -0.54
CA GLU A 235 -5.35 -17.57 -0.51
C GLU A 235 -3.90 -17.49 -1.04
N SER A 236 -3.40 -16.28 -1.32
CA SER A 236 -2.06 -16.02 -1.90
C SER A 236 -1.88 -16.53 -3.33
N ASN A 237 -2.97 -16.75 -4.07
CA ASN A 237 -2.87 -16.94 -5.52
C ASN A 237 -2.59 -15.60 -6.20
N ILE A 238 -1.73 -15.61 -7.21
CA ILE A 238 -1.43 -14.42 -8.03
C ILE A 238 -2.28 -14.41 -9.30
N TYR A 239 -2.90 -13.27 -9.58
CA TYR A 239 -3.60 -12.96 -10.82
C TYR A 239 -2.76 -11.97 -11.61
N ILE A 240 -2.48 -12.28 -12.87
CA ILE A 240 -1.60 -11.48 -13.72
C ILE A 240 -2.37 -11.07 -14.97
N ALA A 241 -2.37 -9.77 -15.26
CA ALA A 241 -2.83 -9.23 -16.53
C ALA A 241 -1.72 -9.39 -17.58
N ASP A 242 -1.85 -10.40 -18.42
CA ASP A 242 -0.88 -10.79 -19.43
C ASP A 242 -1.17 -10.07 -20.76
N PHE A 243 -0.80 -8.79 -20.81
CA PHE A 243 -1.31 -7.82 -21.77
C PHE A 243 -1.18 -8.26 -23.23
N ALA A 244 0.01 -8.68 -23.67
CA ALA A 244 0.22 -9.00 -25.08
C ALA A 244 -0.36 -10.38 -25.47
N SER A 245 -0.68 -11.24 -24.49
CA SER A 245 -1.40 -12.51 -24.72
C SER A 245 -2.92 -12.36 -24.59
N ASN A 246 -3.45 -11.15 -24.33
CA ASN A 246 -4.89 -10.88 -24.19
C ASN A 246 -5.59 -11.79 -23.18
N ARG A 247 -4.94 -12.12 -22.06
CA ARG A 247 -5.47 -13.07 -21.06
C ARG A 247 -5.17 -12.63 -19.63
N ILE A 248 -5.99 -13.12 -18.70
CA ILE A 248 -5.70 -13.10 -17.27
C ILE A 248 -5.28 -14.51 -16.86
N GLN A 249 -4.16 -14.63 -16.15
CA GLN A 249 -3.67 -15.91 -15.67
C GLN A 249 -3.66 -15.94 -14.14
N LYS A 250 -4.15 -17.04 -13.57
CA LYS A 250 -4.06 -17.33 -12.14
C LYS A 250 -2.97 -18.36 -11.91
N PHE A 251 -2.05 -18.09 -11.00
CA PHE A 251 -1.07 -19.06 -10.54
C PHE A 251 -1.24 -19.31 -9.05
N ASP A 252 -1.21 -20.59 -8.69
CA ASP A 252 -1.08 -21.00 -7.31
C ASP A 252 0.40 -20.84 -6.93
N VAL A 253 0.68 -19.81 -6.14
CA VAL A 253 2.04 -19.51 -5.69
C VAL A 253 2.12 -20.07 -4.28
N LEU A 254 2.70 -21.26 -4.14
CA LEU A 254 3.05 -21.79 -2.84
C LEU A 254 4.11 -20.85 -2.21
N VAL A 255 3.67 -19.94 -1.36
CA VAL A 255 4.54 -19.06 -0.55
C VAL A 255 4.94 -19.75 0.75
#